data_AF-A0AA41QFA4-F1
#
_entry.id   AF-A0AA41QFA4-F1
#
_cell.length_a   1.000
_cell.length_b   1.000
_cell.length_c   1.000
_cell.angle_alpha   90.00
_cell.angle_beta   90.00
_cell.angle_gamma   90.00
#
_symmetry.space_group_name_H-M   'P 1'
#
loop_
_entity.id
_entity.type
_entity.pdbx_description
1 polymer ?
#
loop_
_entity_poly.entity_id
_entity_poly.type
_entity_poly.pdbx_seq_one_letter_code
_entity_poly.pdbx_strand_id
1 'polypeptide(L)'
;MSGMAPVAIGYAAGGSPTDLYQQCQVIEEYARAEGIALAQIVTDDHDALTLHQVAESARHHGARLVLVPATAQLAEARRGIAEVLAPDGATCVVIGQPVDKPAPTTEP
;
A
#
# COMPACT_ATOMS: atom_id res chain seq x y z
N MET A 1 5.70 26.21 5.79
CA MET A 1 4.78 25.65 4.77
C MET A 1 4.44 24.25 5.21
N SER A 2 3.26 24.03 5.78
CA SER A 2 2.80 22.68 6.09
C SER A 2 2.45 21.99 4.77
N GLY A 3 3.44 21.35 4.16
CA GLY A 3 3.16 20.41 3.06
C GLY A 3 2.21 19.38 3.63
N MET A 4 0.98 19.32 3.10
CA MET A 4 0.03 18.28 3.49
C MET A 4 0.74 16.93 3.36
N ALA A 5 0.81 16.19 4.47
CA ALA A 5 1.36 14.85 4.46
C ALA A 5 0.65 14.04 3.35
N PRO A 6 1.39 13.27 2.54
CA PRO A 6 0.77 12.46 1.51
C PRO A 6 -0.23 11.51 2.17
N VAL A 7 -1.45 11.46 1.63
CA VAL A 7 -2.52 10.60 2.15
C VAL A 7 -2.43 9.24 1.47
N ALA A 8 -2.45 8.18 2.27
CA ALA A 8 -2.44 6.81 1.82
C ALA A 8 -3.63 6.02 2.34
N ILE A 9 -3.99 4.97 1.60
CA ILE A 9 -4.80 3.86 2.12
C ILE A 9 -3.91 2.63 2.28
N GLY A 10 -4.16 1.85 3.33
CA GLY A 10 -3.57 0.53 3.53
C GLY A 10 -4.44 -0.55 2.93
N TYR A 11 -3.84 -1.62 2.45
CA TYR A 11 -4.54 -2.85 2.09
C TYR A 11 -3.90 -4.03 2.80
N ALA A 12 -4.70 -4.80 3.54
CA ALA A 12 -4.30 -6.04 4.18
C ALA A 12 -5.22 -7.17 3.68
N ALA A 13 -4.63 -8.32 3.35
CA ALA A 13 -5.36 -9.53 2.96
C ALA A 13 -4.75 -10.76 3.62
N GLY A 14 -5.58 -11.56 4.26
CA GLY A 14 -5.11 -12.73 4.99
C GLY A 14 -6.20 -13.78 5.15
N GLY A 15 -5.77 -15.04 5.11
CA GLY A 15 -6.63 -16.18 5.42
C GLY A 15 -6.88 -16.35 6.92
N SER A 16 -6.24 -15.56 7.77
CA SER A 16 -6.43 -15.58 9.22
C SER A 16 -6.46 -14.17 9.82
N PRO A 17 -7.18 -13.97 10.94
CA PRO A 17 -7.18 -12.70 11.67
C PRO A 17 -5.78 -12.27 12.13
N THR A 18 -4.91 -13.24 12.43
CA THR A 18 -3.52 -12.98 12.84
C THR A 18 -2.70 -12.36 11.70
N ASP A 19 -2.85 -12.89 10.48
CA ASP A 19 -2.13 -12.37 9.31
C ASP A 19 -2.60 -10.96 8.97
N LEU A 20 -3.91 -10.72 9.02
CA LEU A 20 -4.49 -9.38 8.84
C LEU A 20 -3.97 -8.40 9.88
N TYR A 21 -3.95 -8.79 11.16
CA TYR A 21 -3.43 -7.94 12.22
C TYR A 21 -1.97 -7.57 12.00
N GLN A 22 -1.11 -8.55 11.68
CA GLN A 22 0.31 -8.29 11.40
C GLN A 22 0.50 -7.36 10.19
N GLN A 23 -0.28 -7.57 9.13
CA GLN A 23 -0.23 -6.73 7.93
C GLN A 23 -0.67 -5.29 8.22
N CYS A 24 -1.74 -5.09 8.99
CA CYS A 24 -2.17 -3.77 9.43
C CYS A 24 -1.07 -3.06 10.22
N GLN A 25 -0.42 -3.75 11.18
CA GLN A 25 0.69 -3.16 11.94
C GLN A 25 1.85 -2.73 11.05
N VAL A 26 2.25 -3.55 10.07
CA VAL A 26 3.31 -3.20 9.12
C VAL A 26 2.97 -1.95 8.31
N ILE A 27 1.71 -1.81 7.89
CA ILE A 27 1.23 -0.63 7.15
C ILE A 27 1.30 0.63 8.02
N GLU A 28 0.80 0.54 9.26
CA GLU A 28 0.80 1.66 10.20
C GLU A 28 2.21 2.11 10.56
N GLU A 29 3.11 1.16 10.84
CA GLU A 29 4.51 1.43 11.14
C GLU A 29 5.22 2.10 9.97
N TYR A 30 5.02 1.59 8.75
CA TYR A 30 5.60 2.19 7.55
C TYR A 30 5.07 3.61 7.29
N ALA A 31 3.74 3.80 7.37
CA ALA A 31 3.13 5.11 7.18
C ALA A 31 3.66 6.12 8.22
N ARG A 32 3.78 5.69 9.48
CA ARG A 32 4.34 6.52 10.55
C ARG A 32 5.81 6.86 10.33
N ALA A 33 6.62 5.90 9.89
CA ALA A 33 8.05 6.10 9.64
C ALA A 33 8.30 7.09 8.48
N GLU A 34 7.50 7.01 7.42
CA GLU A 34 7.60 7.87 6.24
C GLU A 34 6.83 9.20 6.37
N GLY A 35 6.13 9.42 7.49
CA GLY A 35 5.32 10.62 7.71
C GLY A 35 4.10 10.72 6.78
N ILE A 36 3.56 9.58 6.37
CA ILE A 36 2.38 9.44 5.51
C ILE A 36 1.12 9.45 6.39
N ALA A 37 0.11 10.20 5.97
CA ALA A 37 -1.19 10.19 6.65
C ALA A 37 -2.01 8.99 6.16
N LEU A 38 -2.27 8.02 7.03
CA LEU A 38 -3.10 6.87 6.70
C LEU A 38 -4.59 7.23 6.87
N ALA A 39 -5.35 7.22 5.78
CA ALA A 39 -6.78 7.54 5.79
C ALA A 39 -7.63 6.35 6.25
N GLN A 40 -7.30 5.14 5.79
CA GLN A 40 -8.01 3.91 6.11
C GLN A 40 -7.13 2.70 5.79
N ILE A 41 -7.31 1.60 6.51
CA ILE A 41 -6.82 0.27 6.12
C ILE A 41 -8.02 -0.56 5.66
N VAL A 42 -7.96 -1.05 4.44
CA VAL A 42 -8.93 -1.96 3.86
C VAL A 42 -8.46 -3.38 4.13
N THR A 43 -9.25 -4.15 4.87
CA THR A 43 -8.98 -5.56 5.18
C THR A 43 -9.82 -6.47 4.30
N ASP A 44 -9.18 -7.44 3.65
CA ASP A 44 -9.80 -8.49 2.86
C ASP A 44 -9.71 -9.82 3.61
N ASP A 45 -10.83 -10.23 4.18
CA ASP A 45 -10.94 -11.35 5.11
C ASP A 45 -11.50 -12.63 4.48
N HIS A 46 -11.59 -12.71 3.14
CA HIS A 46 -11.82 -13.90 2.26
C HIS A 46 -12.60 -13.54 0.98
N ASP A 47 -13.08 -12.30 0.85
CA ASP A 47 -14.01 -11.87 -0.18
C ASP A 47 -13.30 -11.06 -1.28
N ALA A 48 -12.19 -11.63 -1.79
CA ALA A 48 -11.37 -11.17 -2.92
C ALA A 48 -11.65 -9.72 -3.34
N LEU A 49 -11.34 -8.76 -2.47
CA LEU A 49 -11.60 -7.36 -2.70
C LEU A 49 -10.94 -6.99 -4.00
N THR A 50 -11.78 -6.58 -4.96
CA THR A 50 -11.31 -6.35 -6.31
C THR A 50 -10.42 -5.11 -6.32
N LEU A 51 -9.44 -5.09 -7.22
CA LEU A 51 -8.54 -3.95 -7.45
C LEU A 51 -9.31 -2.62 -7.62
N HIS A 52 -10.53 -2.69 -8.18
CA HIS A 52 -11.44 -1.55 -8.31
C HIS A 52 -11.91 -0.98 -6.97
N GLN A 53 -12.28 -1.81 -6.00
CA GLN A 53 -12.77 -1.34 -4.69
C GLN A 53 -11.65 -0.66 -3.88
N VAL A 54 -10.40 -1.14 -4.04
CA VAL A 54 -9.22 -0.48 -3.47
C VAL A 54 -9.00 0.88 -4.12
N ALA A 55 -9.09 0.98 -5.46
CA ALA A 55 -8.95 2.24 -6.16
C ALA A 55 -10.08 3.24 -5.86
N GLU A 56 -11.33 2.77 -5.77
CA GLU A 56 -12.46 3.61 -5.36
C GLU A 56 -12.29 4.13 -3.94
N SER A 57 -11.80 3.29 -3.02
CA SER A 57 -11.47 3.72 -1.66
C SER A 57 -10.35 4.79 -1.69
N ALA A 58 -9.31 4.60 -2.50
CA ALA A 58 -8.26 5.60 -2.65
C ALA A 58 -8.82 6.95 -3.13
N ARG A 59 -9.67 6.93 -4.17
CA ARG A 59 -10.35 8.11 -4.71
C ARG A 59 -11.24 8.80 -3.68
N HIS A 60 -12.06 8.03 -2.96
CA HIS A 60 -12.98 8.54 -1.95
C HIS A 60 -12.25 9.32 -0.84
N HIS A 61 -11.10 8.81 -0.42
CA HIS A 61 -10.29 9.43 0.62
C HIS A 61 -9.27 10.47 0.09
N GLY A 62 -9.21 10.69 -1.22
CA GLY A 62 -8.20 11.54 -1.85
C GLY A 62 -6.77 11.01 -1.66
N ALA A 63 -6.62 9.72 -1.39
CA ALA A 63 -5.33 9.07 -1.21
C ALA A 63 -4.63 8.89 -2.55
N ARG A 64 -3.39 9.36 -2.63
CA ARG A 64 -2.53 9.19 -3.82
C ARG A 64 -1.56 8.01 -3.66
N LEU A 65 -1.59 7.37 -2.50
CA LEU A 65 -0.73 6.24 -2.16
C LEU A 65 -1.59 5.06 -1.71
N VAL A 66 -1.23 3.87 -2.16
CA VAL A 66 -1.79 2.61 -1.69
C VAL A 66 -0.64 1.78 -1.14
N LEU A 67 -0.69 1.51 0.16
CA LEU A 67 0.32 0.74 0.89
C LEU A 67 -0.12 -0.73 0.97
N VAL A 68 0.68 -1.63 0.42
CA VAL A 68 0.40 -3.06 0.35
C VAL A 68 1.56 -3.85 0.95
N PRO A 69 1.38 -4.66 2.00
CA PRO A 69 2.41 -5.55 2.50
C PRO A 69 2.82 -6.57 1.43
N ALA A 70 4.12 -6.85 1.32
CA ALA A 70 4.65 -7.88 0.42
C ALA A 70 4.15 -9.29 0.75
N THR A 71 3.69 -9.48 1.99
CA THR A 71 3.09 -10.74 2.48
C THR A 71 1.61 -10.89 2.08
N ALA A 72 0.95 -9.83 1.60
CA ALA A 72 -0.41 -9.93 1.10
C ALA A 72 -0.42 -10.55 -0.30
N GLN A 73 -1.35 -11.46 -0.59
CA GLN A 73 -1.50 -12.06 -1.94
C GLN A 73 -1.68 -11.00 -3.03
N LEU A 74 -2.24 -9.84 -2.69
CA LEU A 74 -2.41 -8.70 -3.60
C LEU A 74 -1.07 -8.06 -4.04
N ALA A 75 0.05 -8.34 -3.36
CA ALA A 75 1.38 -7.94 -3.82
C ALA A 75 1.73 -8.58 -5.18
N GLU A 76 1.23 -9.79 -5.47
CA GLU A 76 1.35 -10.42 -6.80
C GLU A 76 0.53 -9.67 -7.85
N ALA A 77 -0.58 -9.05 -7.44
CA ALA A 77 -1.43 -8.20 -8.27
C ALA A 77 -0.97 -6.73 -8.35
N ARG A 78 0.23 -6.39 -7.84
CA ARG A 78 0.80 -5.03 -7.85
C ARG A 78 0.69 -4.34 -9.21
N ARG A 79 0.94 -5.06 -10.31
CA ARG A 79 0.79 -4.53 -11.67
C ARG A 79 -0.65 -4.11 -11.96
N GLY A 80 -1.63 -4.96 -11.63
CA GLY A 80 -3.05 -4.66 -11.81
C GLY A 80 -3.50 -3.47 -10.95
N ILE A 81 -3.04 -3.38 -9.69
CA ILE A 81 -3.33 -2.22 -8.84
C ILE A 81 -2.77 -0.95 -9.47
N ALA A 82 -1.50 -0.97 -9.88
CA ALA A 82 -0.85 0.19 -10.48
C ALA A 82 -1.55 0.63 -11.79
N GLU A 83 -2.01 -0.31 -12.61
CA GLU A 83 -2.79 -0.04 -13.82
C GLU A 83 -4.15 0.59 -13.52
N VAL A 84 -4.85 0.13 -12.47
CA VAL A 84 -6.15 0.68 -12.05
C VAL A 84 -6.01 2.05 -11.39
N LEU A 85 -4.89 2.30 -10.69
CA LEU A 85 -4.60 3.57 -10.02
C LEU A 85 -3.97 4.64 -10.93
N ALA A 86 -3.33 4.23 -12.03
CA ALA A 86 -2.65 5.13 -12.96
C ALA A 86 -3.54 6.28 -13.49
N PRO A 87 -4.83 6.07 -13.85
CA PRO A 87 -5.70 7.15 -14.31
C PRO A 87 -5.92 8.25 -13.27
N ASP A 88 -5.78 7.94 -11.98
CA ASP A 88 -6.00 8.86 -10.87
C ASP A 88 -4.72 9.51 -10.36
N GLY A 89 -3.57 9.15 -10.95
CA GLY A 89 -2.25 9.56 -10.46
C GLY A 89 -1.92 8.99 -9.07
N ALA A 90 -2.59 7.91 -8.66
CA ALA A 90 -2.27 7.20 -7.43
C ALA A 90 -1.18 6.15 -7.67
N THR A 91 -0.36 5.90 -6.66
CA THR A 91 0.80 4.99 -6.73
C THR A 91 0.67 3.86 -5.72
N CYS A 92 0.98 2.64 -6.14
CA CYS A 92 1.05 1.48 -5.26
C CYS A 92 2.47 1.30 -4.71
N VAL A 93 2.61 1.28 -3.39
CA VAL A 93 3.86 1.02 -2.66
C VAL A 93 3.75 -0.34 -1.99
N VAL A 94 4.70 -1.23 -2.27
CA VAL A 94 4.75 -2.54 -1.63
C VAL A 94 5.73 -2.51 -0.46
N ILE A 95 5.23 -2.71 0.76
CA ILE A 95 5.99 -2.68 2.00
C ILE A 95 6.61 -4.06 2.24
N GLY A 96 7.94 -4.14 2.29
CA GLY A 96 8.65 -5.40 2.54
C GLY A 96 9.34 -5.99 1.31
N GLN A 97 9.17 -5.40 0.12
CA GLN A 97 10.24 -5.51 -0.87
C GLN A 97 11.36 -4.57 -0.43
N PRO A 98 12.64 -5.00 -0.40
CA PRO A 98 13.71 -4.03 -0.36
C PRO A 98 13.45 -3.09 -1.54
N VAL A 99 13.25 -1.81 -1.25
CA VAL A 99 13.33 -0.78 -2.27
C VAL A 99 14.70 -1.02 -2.88
N ASP A 100 14.75 -1.45 -4.15
CA ASP A 100 15.99 -1.61 -4.89
C ASP A 100 16.58 -0.21 -5.00
N LYS A 101 17.25 0.22 -3.94
CA LYS A 101 18.10 1.38 -3.93
C LYS A 101 19.27 0.90 -4.78
N PRO A 102 19.52 1.50 -5.97
CA PRO A 102 20.64 1.08 -6.78
C PRO A 102 21.86 1.08 -5.88
N ALA A 103 22.48 -0.09 -5.73
CA ALA A 103 23.67 -0.26 -4.92
C ALA A 103 24.67 0.84 -5.34
N PRO A 104 25.35 1.52 -4.40
CA PRO A 104 26.41 2.44 -4.80
C PRO A 104 27.41 1.61 -5.62
N THR A 105 27.52 1.92 -6.91
CA THR A 105 28.55 1.40 -7.80
C THR A 105 29.89 1.84 -7.24
N THR A 106 30.48 1.00 -6.40
CA THR A 106 31.90 1.05 -6.09
C THR A 106 32.57 0.17 -7.13
N GLU A 107 32.83 0.75 -8.29
CA GLU A 107 33.80 0.19 -9.25
C GLU A 107 35.24 0.48 -8.78
N PRO A 108 36.21 -0.34 -9.23
CA PRO A 108 37.42 -0.74 -8.48
C PRO A 108 38.56 0.29 -8.41
#